data_AF-A0A1G6Y8N8-F1
#
_entry.id   AF-A0A1G6Y8N8-F1
#
_cell.length_a   1.000
_cell.length_b   1.000
_cell.length_c   1.000
_cell.angle_alpha   90.00
_cell.angle_beta   90.00
_cell.angle_gamma   90.00
#
_symmetry.space_group_name_H-M   'P 1'
#
loop_
_entity.id
_entity.type
_entity.pdbx_description
1 polymer ?
#
loop_
_entity_poly.entity_id
_entity_poly.type
_entity_poly.pdbx_seq_one_letter_code
_entity_poly.pdbx_strand_id
1 'polypeptide(L)'
;MNRPYVIIHTHTSIDGNIDSMDLPEFATGSQHYQDIALSPNRQVLNVDAYLNGKESTQVNVTHYKVPDVDEYAAEVPSGDFLAEPDAGMYYVSIDGSSELRWEERDAPVRTGSVVT
;
A
#
# COMPACT_ATOMS: atom_id res chain seq x y z
N MET A 1 17.42 17.96 -3.11
CA MET A 1 16.01 17.65 -3.45
C MET A 1 15.39 17.07 -2.19
N ASN A 2 14.23 17.59 -1.75
CA ASN A 2 13.55 17.16 -0.51
C ASN A 2 12.28 16.33 -0.81
N ARG A 3 12.19 15.72 -1.99
CA ARG A 3 11.03 14.90 -2.39
C ARG A 3 11.51 13.50 -2.77
N PRO A 4 10.74 12.44 -2.46
CA PRO A 4 11.10 11.09 -2.86
C PRO A 4 11.12 10.95 -4.38
N TYR A 5 11.96 10.06 -4.88
CA TYR A 5 11.91 9.61 -6.27
C TYR A 5 10.70 8.68 -6.43
N VAL A 6 9.87 8.93 -7.44
CA VAL A 6 8.60 8.21 -7.62
C VAL A 6 8.63 7.42 -8.91
N ILE A 7 8.35 6.12 -8.81
CA ILE A 7 8.10 5.23 -9.93
C ILE A 7 6.60 4.98 -10.00
N ILE A 8 5.98 5.30 -11.13
CA ILE A 8 4.59 4.92 -11.42
C ILE A 8 4.63 3.67 -12.29
N HIS A 9 4.03 2.60 -11.80
CA HIS A 9 3.90 1.35 -12.54
C HIS A 9 2.43 1.02 -12.74
N THR A 10 2.05 0.71 -13.98
CA THR A 10 0.68 0.35 -14.34
C THR A 10 0.76 -0.68 -15.45
N HIS A 11 0.04 -1.79 -15.29
CA HIS A 11 -0.25 -2.69 -16.39
C HIS A 11 -1.50 -2.18 -17.11
N THR A 12 -1.47 -2.13 -18.44
CA THR A 12 -2.59 -1.66 -19.26
C THR A 12 -2.83 -2.63 -20.41
N SER A 13 -4.09 -2.83 -20.77
CA SER A 13 -4.46 -3.44 -22.04
C SER A 13 -4.11 -2.50 -23.22
N ILE A 14 -4.24 -3.00 -24.45
CA ILE A 14 -3.91 -2.23 -25.66
C ILE A 14 -4.79 -0.98 -25.81
N ASP A 15 -6.03 -1.02 -25.32
CA ASP A 15 -6.95 0.12 -25.28
C ASP A 15 -6.80 1.01 -24.03
N GLY A 16 -5.81 0.72 -23.17
CA GLY A 16 -5.50 1.52 -21.99
C GLY A 16 -6.34 1.21 -20.75
N ASN A 17 -7.16 0.15 -20.78
CA ASN A 17 -7.88 -0.33 -19.62
C ASN A 17 -6.92 -0.97 -18.60
N ILE A 18 -7.15 -0.76 -17.31
CA ILE A 18 -6.31 -1.24 -16.21
C ILE A 18 -6.96 -2.35 -15.37
N ASP A 19 -8.23 -2.68 -15.65
CA ASP A 19 -9.10 -3.50 -14.80
C ASP A 19 -9.73 -4.69 -15.55
N SER A 20 -9.64 -4.74 -16.88
CA SER A 20 -10.30 -5.76 -17.70
C SER A 20 -9.40 -6.93 -18.15
N MET A 21 -8.20 -7.07 -17.58
CA MET A 21 -7.21 -8.07 -18.02
C MET A 21 -7.25 -9.34 -17.16
N ASP A 22 -8.10 -10.29 -17.54
CA ASP A 22 -8.12 -11.64 -16.97
C ASP A 22 -7.34 -12.63 -17.86
N LEU A 23 -6.00 -12.48 -17.86
CA LEU A 23 -5.10 -13.30 -18.66
C LEU A 23 -3.95 -13.88 -17.80
N PRO A 24 -3.52 -15.14 -18.02
CA PRO A 24 -2.39 -15.74 -17.30
C PRO A 24 -1.08 -14.93 -17.43
N GLU A 25 -0.85 -14.32 -18.59
CA GLU A 25 0.33 -13.50 -18.87
C GLU A 25 0.33 -12.22 -18.04
N PHE A 26 -0.84 -11.62 -17.81
CA PHE A 26 -0.99 -10.45 -16.92
C PHE A 26 -0.61 -10.83 -15.49
N ALA A 27 -1.15 -11.94 -14.99
CA ALA A 27 -0.83 -12.42 -13.64
C ALA A 27 0.68 -12.70 -13.48
N THR A 28 1.29 -13.34 -14.49
CA THR A 28 2.73 -13.64 -14.50
C THR A 28 3.59 -12.36 -14.52
N GLY A 29 3.23 -11.38 -15.36
CA GLY A 29 3.92 -10.10 -15.45
C GLY A 29 3.80 -9.28 -14.16
N SER A 30 2.60 -9.22 -13.59
CA SER A 30 2.32 -8.54 -12.32
C SER A 30 3.14 -9.15 -11.18
N GLN A 31 3.16 -10.49 -11.06
CA GLN A 31 3.97 -11.18 -10.06
C GLN A 31 5.47 -10.88 -10.23
N HIS A 32 5.96 -10.89 -11.47
CA HIS A 32 7.37 -10.58 -11.72
C HIS A 32 7.74 -9.16 -11.28
N TYR A 33 6.89 -8.17 -11.57
CA TYR A 33 7.11 -6.81 -11.10
C TYR A 33 7.11 -6.72 -9.57
N GLN A 34 6.12 -7.34 -8.90
CA GLN A 34 6.05 -7.38 -7.44
C GLN A 34 7.31 -8.02 -6.83
N ASP A 35 7.87 -9.05 -7.47
CA ASP A 35 9.10 -9.70 -7.02
C ASP A 35 10.30 -8.75 -7.07
N ILE A 36 10.49 -8.01 -8.17
CA ILE A 36 11.65 -7.12 -8.34
C ILE A 36 11.49 -5.76 -7.64
N ALA A 37 10.26 -5.39 -7.29
CA ALA A 37 9.97 -4.11 -6.65
C ALA A 37 9.77 -4.23 -5.13
N LEU A 38 9.02 -5.23 -4.67
CA LEU A 38 8.47 -5.24 -3.30
C LEU A 38 8.94 -6.43 -2.44
N SER A 39 9.42 -7.52 -3.06
CA SER A 39 9.84 -8.70 -2.30
C SER A 39 11.17 -8.46 -1.58
N PRO A 40 11.26 -8.59 -0.25
CA PRO A 40 12.47 -8.24 0.50
C PRO A 40 13.76 -8.94 0.02
N ASN A 41 13.65 -10.19 -0.43
CA ASN A 41 14.79 -11.00 -0.86
C ASN A 41 15.07 -10.95 -2.37
N ARG A 42 14.21 -10.29 -3.14
CA ARG A 42 14.27 -10.28 -4.62
C ARG A 42 14.21 -8.90 -5.22
N GLN A 43 13.87 -7.88 -4.43
CA GLN A 43 13.79 -6.52 -4.92
C GLN A 43 15.17 -6.04 -5.37
N VAL A 44 15.20 -5.36 -6.50
CA VAL A 44 16.40 -4.75 -7.10
C VAL A 44 16.19 -3.27 -7.39
N LEU A 45 14.96 -2.76 -7.18
CA LEU A 45 14.61 -1.36 -7.37
C LEU A 45 14.88 -0.50 -6.12
N ASN A 46 15.23 -1.11 -4.98
CA ASN A 46 15.45 -0.45 -3.70
C ASN A 46 14.27 0.48 -3.33
N VAL A 47 13.06 -0.09 -3.34
CA VAL A 47 11.83 0.66 -3.05
C VAL A 47 11.67 0.76 -1.54
N ASP A 48 11.66 2.00 -1.04
CA ASP A 48 11.44 2.29 0.38
C ASP A 48 9.96 2.22 0.77
N ALA A 49 9.05 2.51 -0.17
CA ALA A 49 7.62 2.59 0.09
C ALA A 49 6.76 2.16 -1.10
N TYR A 50 5.66 1.46 -0.82
CA TYR A 50 4.62 1.13 -1.78
C TYR A 50 3.37 1.99 -1.54
N LEU A 51 3.07 2.89 -2.47
CA LEU A 51 1.99 3.87 -2.36
C LEU A 51 0.76 3.43 -3.17
N ASN A 52 -0.40 3.38 -2.53
CA ASN A 52 -1.69 3.04 -3.13
C ASN A 52 -2.77 4.06 -2.75
N GLY A 53 -3.86 4.08 -3.52
CA GLY A 53 -5.08 4.78 -3.13
C GLY A 53 -5.98 3.92 -2.23
N LYS A 54 -6.91 4.55 -1.51
CA LYS A 54 -7.91 3.89 -0.66
C LYS A 54 -8.57 2.68 -1.31
N GLU A 55 -9.15 2.85 -2.51
CA GLU A 55 -9.89 1.78 -3.21
C GLU A 55 -9.00 0.57 -3.49
N SER A 56 -7.78 0.78 -3.99
CA SER A 56 -6.83 -0.31 -4.24
C SER A 56 -6.42 -1.02 -2.95
N THR A 57 -6.25 -0.28 -1.85
CA THR A 57 -5.95 -0.86 -0.54
C THR A 57 -7.15 -1.65 0.00
N GLN A 58 -8.38 -1.19 -0.20
CA GLN A 58 -9.58 -1.93 0.21
C GLN A 58 -9.72 -3.26 -0.51
N VAL A 59 -9.45 -3.29 -1.82
CA VAL A 59 -9.53 -4.54 -2.60
C VAL A 59 -8.44 -5.53 -2.17
N ASN A 60 -7.19 -5.05 -2.06
CA ASN A 60 -6.03 -5.93 -2.00
C ASN A 60 -5.49 -6.21 -0.59
N VAL A 61 -5.82 -5.38 0.39
CA VAL A 61 -5.20 -5.38 1.72
C VAL A 61 -6.24 -5.53 2.82
N THR A 62 -7.16 -4.57 2.94
CA THR A 62 -8.09 -4.52 4.07
C THR A 62 -9.39 -5.28 3.80
N HIS A 63 -9.62 -5.69 2.55
CA HIS A 63 -10.80 -6.43 2.10
C HIS A 63 -12.13 -5.80 2.55
N TYR A 64 -12.23 -4.47 2.42
CA TYR A 64 -13.39 -3.67 2.80
C TYR A 64 -13.82 -3.77 4.28
N LYS A 65 -12.93 -4.26 5.16
CA LYS A 65 -13.19 -4.21 6.59
C LYS A 65 -13.25 -2.75 7.05
N VAL A 66 -14.20 -2.46 7.94
CA VAL A 66 -14.44 -1.12 8.50
C VAL A 66 -13.71 -0.99 9.84
N PRO A 67 -13.10 0.17 10.16
CA PRO A 67 -12.47 0.43 11.45
C PRO A 67 -13.41 0.13 12.62
N ASP A 68 -12.86 -0.50 13.67
CA ASP A 68 -13.57 -0.67 14.93
C ASP A 68 -13.30 0.57 15.79
N VAL A 69 -14.23 1.53 15.75
CA VAL A 69 -14.08 2.83 16.40
C VAL A 69 -14.66 2.75 17.82
N ASP A 70 -13.80 2.92 18.82
CA ASP A 70 -14.23 3.11 20.21
C ASP A 70 -14.60 4.58 20.45
N GLU A 71 -15.90 4.86 20.58
CA GLU A 71 -16.44 6.20 20.84
C GLU A 71 -16.00 6.78 22.19
N TYR A 72 -15.49 5.94 23.10
CA TYR A 72 -15.02 6.33 24.43
C TYR A 72 -13.48 6.39 24.51
N ALA A 73 -12.79 6.21 23.38
CA ALA A 73 -11.35 6.34 23.33
C ALA A 73 -10.89 7.73 23.78
N ALA A 74 -9.68 7.79 24.35
CA ALA A 74 -9.05 9.06 24.66
C ALA A 74 -8.84 9.88 23.37
N GLU A 75 -8.87 11.20 23.49
CA GLU A 75 -8.56 12.09 22.35
C GLU A 75 -7.19 11.75 21.77
N VAL A 76 -7.12 11.71 20.45
CA VAL A 76 -5.86 11.50 19.73
C VAL A 76 -4.90 12.64 20.09
N PRO A 77 -3.67 12.34 20.55
CA PRO A 77 -2.67 13.37 20.83
C PRO A 77 -2.45 14.28 19.63
N SER A 78 -2.12 15.54 19.88
CA SER A 78 -1.79 16.47 18.79
C SER A 78 -0.49 16.04 18.08
N GLY A 79 -0.49 16.18 16.75
CA GLY A 79 0.64 15.85 15.88
C GLY A 79 0.35 14.67 14.96
N ASP A 80 1.34 14.35 14.13
CA ASP A 80 1.24 13.25 13.18
C ASP A 80 1.62 11.92 13.85
N PHE A 81 0.92 10.85 13.48
CA PHE A 81 1.35 9.51 13.83
C PHE A 81 2.62 9.17 13.02
N LEU A 82 3.73 8.96 13.71
CA LEU A 82 4.99 8.56 13.09
C LEU A 82 5.03 7.03 12.95
N ALA A 83 5.19 6.55 11.72
CA ALA A 83 5.46 5.14 11.50
C ALA A 83 6.82 4.74 12.07
N GLU A 84 7.00 3.42 12.26
CA GLU A 84 8.25 2.82 12.72
C GLU A 84 9.44 3.28 11.85
N PRO A 85 10.40 4.04 12.39
CA PRO A 85 11.40 4.77 11.60
C PRO A 85 12.34 3.86 10.81
N ASP A 86 12.58 2.64 11.30
CA ASP A 86 13.50 1.66 10.74
C ASP A 86 12.77 0.49 10.06
N ALA A 87 11.54 0.71 9.58
CA ALA A 87 10.82 -0.30 8.82
C ALA A 87 11.58 -0.65 7.52
N GLY A 88 11.63 -1.94 7.19
CA GLY A 88 12.33 -2.40 5.98
C GLY A 88 11.67 -1.93 4.67
N MET A 89 10.38 -1.60 4.72
CA MET A 89 9.60 -0.95 3.68
C MET A 89 8.32 -0.38 4.32
N TYR A 90 7.76 0.66 3.74
CA TYR A 90 6.46 1.22 4.14
C TYR A 90 5.35 0.86 3.16
N TYR A 91 4.17 0.53 3.66
CA TYR A 91 2.95 0.51 2.85
C TYR A 91 2.19 1.81 3.14
N VAL A 92 1.96 2.62 2.12
CA VAL A 92 1.32 3.93 2.24
C VAL A 92 0.01 3.90 1.47
N SER A 93 -1.09 4.28 2.12
CA SER A 93 -2.37 4.45 1.45
C SER A 93 -2.86 5.89 1.61
N ILE A 94 -3.32 6.48 0.51
CA ILE A 94 -3.98 7.79 0.53
C ILE A 94 -5.46 7.57 0.82
N ASP A 95 -5.89 7.90 2.04
CA ASP A 95 -7.27 7.75 2.52
C ASP A 95 -7.72 8.99 3.31
N GLY A 96 -8.08 10.06 2.59
CA GLY A 96 -8.56 11.30 3.20
C GLY A 96 -9.91 11.19 3.91
N SER A 97 -10.56 10.03 3.86
CA SER A 97 -11.84 9.73 4.53
C SER A 97 -11.68 8.90 5.81
N SER A 98 -10.47 8.38 6.09
CA SER A 98 -10.18 7.55 7.26
C SER A 98 -11.08 6.29 7.37
N GLU A 99 -11.31 5.62 6.24
CA GLU A 99 -12.18 4.43 6.13
C GLU A 99 -11.41 3.10 6.15
N LEU A 100 -10.08 3.12 6.04
CA LEU A 100 -9.27 1.91 6.05
C LEU A 100 -9.09 1.32 7.45
N ARG A 101 -9.52 0.07 7.62
CA ARG A 101 -9.17 -0.73 8.81
C ARG A 101 -7.80 -1.38 8.64
N TRP A 102 -6.87 -1.05 9.53
CA TRP A 102 -5.55 -1.68 9.58
C TRP A 102 -5.49 -2.73 10.70
N GLU A 103 -5.15 -3.98 10.38
CA GLU A 103 -4.75 -5.00 11.36
C GLU A 103 -3.23 -5.24 11.28
N GLU A 104 -2.59 -5.68 12.38
CA GLU A 104 -1.14 -5.96 12.45
C GLU A 104 -0.62 -6.93 11.35
N ARG A 105 -1.51 -7.67 10.69
CA ARG A 105 -1.18 -8.68 9.67
C ARG A 105 -1.58 -8.30 8.26
N ASP A 106 -2.26 -7.17 8.04
CA ASP A 106 -2.85 -6.88 6.73
C ASP A 106 -1.79 -6.47 5.69
N ALA A 107 -0.60 -6.05 6.12
CA ALA A 107 0.44 -5.66 5.18
C ALA A 107 1.35 -6.83 4.73
N PRO A 108 1.66 -6.95 3.42
CA PRO A 108 2.44 -8.05 2.86
C PRO A 108 3.92 -8.09 3.32
N VAL A 109 4.39 -7.05 4.02
CA VAL A 109 5.72 -6.95 4.63
C VAL A 109 5.53 -6.27 5.99
N ARG A 110 6.34 -6.62 7.00
CA ARG A 110 6.37 -5.92 8.30
C ARG A 110 6.55 -4.42 8.05
N THR A 111 5.46 -3.68 8.17
CA THR A 111 5.36 -2.27 7.77
C THR A 111 4.77 -1.52 8.96
N GLY A 112 5.31 -0.33 9.24
CA GLY A 112 4.57 0.68 9.97
C GLY A 112 3.56 1.31 9.02
N SER A 113 2.29 1.36 9.41
CA SER A 113 1.27 2.09 8.65
C SER A 113 1.43 3.59 8.87
N VAL A 114 1.48 4.37 7.79
CA VAL A 114 1.32 5.83 7.87
C VAL A 114 -0.13 6.14 7.53
N VAL A 115 -0.88 6.62 8.51
CA VAL A 115 -2.20 7.22 8.31
C VAL A 115 -1.99 8.74 8.34
N THR A 116 -2.24 9.41 7.23
CA THR A 116 -2.33 10.89 7.14
C THR A 116 -3.76 11.30 6.89
#